data_AF-A0A929CKM5-F1
#
_entry.id   AF-A0A929CKM5-F1
#
_cell.length_a   1.000
_cell.length_b   1.000
_cell.length_c   1.000
_cell.angle_alpha   90.00
_cell.angle_beta   90.00
_cell.angle_gamma   90.00
#
_symmetry.space_group_name_H-M   'P 1'
#
loop_
_entity.id
_entity.type
_entity.pdbx_description
1 polymer ?
#
loop_
_entity_poly.entity_id
_entity_poly.type
_entity_poly.pdbx_seq_one_letter_code
_entity_poly.pdbx_strand_id
1 'polypeptide(L)'
;MITSLTIRELATYDDKTPALDDLRKINFFFGLNGSGKSTISKYLYNLSIDNVNENTKYSKCSHEGYDSSKENILVYDDEFIKRNFIEKDTLKGIFSLNEKNKEIDEKIEAKKLEIDISNNYIKTLNNRSVFLEDTKLYKDKDIYNICFSQRDMFKTYPKLNLPYKGVKKKNFENILKYISFEEKDKKDESYFNTKYNELYE
;
A
#
# COMPACT_ATOMS: atom_id res chain seq x y z
N MET A 1 -47.03 -1.80 -0.08
CA MET A 1 -46.92 -0.33 0.05
C MET A 1 -47.22 0.00 1.49
N ILE A 2 -46.37 0.80 2.13
CA ILE A 2 -46.57 1.20 3.53
C ILE A 2 -47.90 1.95 3.69
N THR A 3 -48.75 1.48 4.59
CA THR A 3 -50.07 2.06 4.90
C THR A 3 -50.12 2.74 6.26
N SER A 4 -49.28 2.32 7.20
CA SER A 4 -49.14 2.94 8.51
C SER A 4 -47.68 2.88 8.99
N LEU A 5 -47.27 3.89 9.77
CA LEU A 5 -45.97 3.97 10.44
C LEU A 5 -46.15 4.34 11.91
N THR A 6 -45.49 3.61 12.79
CA THR A 6 -45.40 3.91 14.22
C THR A 6 -43.95 4.15 14.59
N ILE A 7 -43.63 5.34 15.09
CA ILE A 7 -42.30 5.71 15.57
C ILE A 7 -42.42 6.05 17.05
N ARG A 8 -41.66 5.38 17.90
CA ARG A 8 -41.73 5.52 19.37
C ARG A 8 -40.35 5.66 19.97
N GLU A 9 -40.27 6.48 21.01
CA GLU A 9 -39.07 6.70 21.84
C GLU A 9 -37.81 7.03 21.02
N LEU A 10 -37.97 7.82 19.97
CA LEU A 10 -36.88 8.22 19.08
C LEU A 10 -36.92 9.71 18.78
N ALA A 11 -35.81 10.39 19.04
CA ALA A 11 -35.70 11.84 18.88
C ALA A 11 -36.82 12.59 19.61
N THR A 12 -37.78 13.16 18.87
CA THR A 12 -38.94 13.88 19.42
C THR A 12 -40.22 13.06 19.48
N TYR A 13 -40.18 11.79 19.08
CA TYR A 13 -41.31 10.87 19.19
C TYR A 13 -41.29 10.22 20.58
N ASP A 14 -42.35 10.41 21.35
CA ASP A 14 -42.56 9.76 22.64
C ASP A 14 -43.38 8.48 22.50
N ASP A 15 -43.59 7.76 23.60
CA ASP A 15 -44.42 6.54 23.60
C ASP A 15 -45.93 6.81 23.53
N LYS A 16 -46.36 8.08 23.47
CA LYS A 16 -47.77 8.46 23.29
C LYS A 16 -48.03 8.98 21.88
N THR A 17 -46.99 9.07 21.06
CA THR A 17 -47.10 9.64 19.72
C THR A 17 -48.00 8.74 18.87
N PRO A 18 -49.06 9.29 18.27
CA PRO A 18 -49.97 8.50 17.46
C PRO A 18 -49.27 7.95 16.22
N ALA A 19 -49.79 6.82 15.72
CA ALA A 19 -49.36 6.27 14.44
C ALA A 19 -49.71 7.24 13.30
N LEU A 20 -48.87 7.22 12.26
CA LEU A 20 -49.13 7.89 11.01
C LEU A 20 -49.95 6.94 10.13
N ASP A 21 -51.27 6.99 10.29
CA ASP A 21 -52.23 6.15 9.57
C ASP A 21 -52.71 6.81 8.25
N ASP A 22 -53.44 6.04 7.42
CA ASP A 22 -53.94 6.43 6.09
C ASP A 22 -52.84 6.95 5.14
N LEU A 23 -51.65 6.32 5.16
CA LEU A 23 -50.59 6.67 4.23
C LEU A 23 -50.98 6.29 2.80
N ARG A 24 -50.89 7.27 1.91
CA ARG A 24 -51.25 7.16 0.50
C ARG A 24 -50.00 6.97 -0.36
N LYS A 25 -50.20 6.88 -1.67
CA LYS A 25 -49.09 6.80 -2.63
C LYS A 25 -48.11 7.98 -2.54
N ILE A 26 -48.63 9.16 -2.17
CA ILE A 26 -47.85 10.39 -2.00
C ILE A 26 -48.27 11.00 -0.66
N ASN A 27 -47.30 11.25 0.21
CA ASN A 27 -47.50 11.85 1.53
C ASN A 27 -46.54 13.03 1.70
N PHE A 28 -47.00 14.10 2.34
CA PHE A 28 -46.18 15.27 2.65
C PHE A 28 -46.14 15.48 4.16
N PHE A 29 -44.94 15.43 4.75
CA PHE A 29 -44.73 15.67 6.18
C PHE A 29 -44.04 17.02 6.37
N PHE A 30 -44.71 17.96 7.04
CA PHE A 30 -44.20 19.31 7.28
C PHE A 30 -44.24 19.66 8.77
N GLY A 31 -43.40 20.61 9.19
CA GLY A 31 -43.26 21.01 10.58
C GLY A 31 -41.97 21.80 10.82
N LEU A 32 -41.81 22.35 12.03
CA LEU A 32 -40.64 23.14 12.41
C LEU A 32 -39.34 22.34 12.42
N ASN A 33 -38.19 23.01 12.36
CA ASN A 33 -36.89 22.35 12.54
C ASN A 33 -36.85 21.65 13.90
N GLY A 34 -36.34 20.41 13.91
CA GLY A 34 -36.32 19.58 15.12
C GLY A 34 -37.62 18.82 15.39
N SER A 35 -38.70 18.97 14.61
CA SER A 35 -39.98 18.26 14.83
C SER A 35 -39.95 16.75 14.51
N GLY A 36 -38.78 16.16 14.28
CA GLY A 36 -38.64 14.72 14.01
C GLY A 36 -38.84 14.27 12.55
N LYS A 37 -39.06 15.17 11.57
CA LYS A 37 -39.26 14.79 10.16
C LYS A 37 -38.18 13.84 9.60
N SER A 38 -36.91 14.17 9.84
CA SER A 38 -35.78 13.34 9.40
C SER A 38 -35.71 11.98 10.12
N THR A 39 -36.39 11.81 11.26
CA THR A 39 -36.47 10.50 11.93
C THR A 39 -37.28 9.52 11.10
N ILE A 40 -38.31 9.98 10.39
CA ILE A 40 -39.11 9.16 9.48
C ILE A 40 -38.22 8.61 8.36
N SER A 41 -37.43 9.48 7.68
CA SER A 41 -36.54 9.03 6.60
C SER A 41 -35.51 8.02 7.10
N LYS A 42 -34.92 8.25 8.27
CA LYS A 42 -33.93 7.34 8.86
C LYS A 42 -34.53 6.00 9.27
N TYR A 43 -35.76 5.97 9.76
CA TYR A 43 -36.46 4.70 10.03
C TYR A 43 -36.74 3.94 8.73
N LEU A 44 -37.24 4.61 7.70
CA LEU A 44 -37.44 4.00 6.38
C LEU A 44 -36.13 3.45 5.79
N TYR A 45 -35.01 4.14 6.00
CA TYR A 45 -33.69 3.65 5.60
C TYR A 45 -33.30 2.39 6.37
N ASN A 46 -33.62 2.33 7.67
CA ASN A 46 -33.39 1.14 8.48
C ASN A 46 -34.21 -0.07 7.99
N LEU A 47 -35.40 0.15 7.45
CA LEU A 47 -36.21 -0.91 6.82
C LEU A 47 -35.69 -1.35 5.44
N SER A 48 -34.82 -0.55 4.81
CA SER A 48 -34.25 -0.83 3.49
C SER A 48 -32.95 -1.64 3.53
N ILE A 49 -32.32 -1.76 4.71
CA ILE A 49 -31.05 -2.47 4.89
C ILE A 49 -31.31 -3.90 5.38
N ASP A 50 -30.37 -4.81 5.11
CA ASP A 50 -30.51 -6.21 5.53
C ASP A 50 -30.65 -6.34 7.05
N ASN A 51 -31.43 -7.34 7.49
CA ASN A 51 -31.71 -7.63 8.92
C ASN A 51 -30.45 -7.70 9.82
N VAL A 52 -29.28 -8.01 9.25
CA VAL A 52 -28.00 -8.08 9.99
C VAL A 52 -27.47 -6.68 10.36
N ASN A 53 -27.78 -5.67 9.56
CA ASN A 53 -27.33 -4.29 9.74
C ASN A 53 -28.41 -3.39 10.34
N GLU A 54 -29.59 -3.94 10.67
CA GLU A 54 -30.66 -3.18 11.31
C GLU A 54 -30.20 -2.62 12.65
N ASN A 55 -30.47 -1.33 12.84
CA ASN A 55 -30.13 -0.65 14.06
C ASN A 55 -31.20 -0.92 15.11
N THR A 56 -30.77 -1.53 16.22
CA THR A 56 -31.63 -1.89 17.36
C THR A 56 -32.36 -0.70 17.99
N LYS A 57 -31.92 0.54 17.73
CA LYS A 57 -32.61 1.75 18.17
C LYS A 57 -34.04 1.88 17.62
N TYR A 58 -34.36 1.22 16.51
CA TYR A 58 -35.70 1.23 15.91
C TYR A 58 -36.60 0.08 16.39
N SER A 59 -36.17 -0.69 17.39
CA SER A 59 -36.93 -1.86 17.91
C SER A 59 -38.34 -1.54 18.41
N LYS A 60 -38.61 -0.30 18.83
CA LYS A 60 -39.94 0.18 19.27
C LYS A 60 -40.77 0.79 18.13
N CYS A 61 -40.25 0.80 16.91
CA CYS A 61 -40.94 1.31 15.73
C CYS A 61 -41.53 0.15 14.92
N SER A 62 -42.68 0.38 14.32
CA SER A 62 -43.37 -0.62 13.48
C SER A 62 -44.00 0.03 12.25
N HIS A 63 -44.40 -0.81 11.30
CA HIS A 63 -45.03 -0.39 10.07
C HIS A 63 -46.02 -1.45 9.59
N GLU A 64 -46.95 -1.04 8.73
CA GLU A 64 -47.90 -1.93 8.07
C GLU A 64 -47.83 -1.78 6.56
N GLY A 65 -48.07 -2.87 5.83
CA GLY A 65 -48.21 -2.88 4.37
C GLY A 65 -46.91 -2.99 3.56
N TYR A 66 -45.73 -2.98 4.19
CA TYR A 66 -44.45 -3.24 3.54
C TYR A 66 -44.04 -4.71 3.64
N ASP A 67 -43.51 -5.24 2.53
CA ASP A 67 -42.97 -6.58 2.42
C ASP A 67 -41.60 -6.50 1.74
N SER A 68 -40.53 -6.72 2.49
CA SER A 68 -39.15 -6.65 2.00
C SER A 68 -38.82 -7.66 0.91
N SER A 69 -39.65 -8.71 0.73
CA SER A 69 -39.46 -9.67 -0.36
C SER A 69 -40.02 -9.19 -1.70
N LYS A 70 -40.92 -8.19 -1.68
CA LYS A 70 -41.63 -7.70 -2.88
C LYS A 70 -41.34 -6.24 -3.20
N GLU A 71 -40.92 -5.46 -2.22
CA GLU A 71 -40.80 -4.02 -2.31
C GLU A 71 -39.41 -3.55 -1.85
N ASN A 72 -38.87 -2.55 -2.54
CA ASN A 72 -37.61 -1.90 -2.16
C ASN A 72 -37.89 -0.48 -1.70
N ILE A 73 -37.28 -0.08 -0.59
CA ILE A 73 -37.33 1.30 -0.09
C ILE A 73 -36.06 2.03 -0.55
N LEU A 74 -36.25 3.19 -1.17
CA LEU A 74 -35.15 4.10 -1.52
C LEU A 74 -35.30 5.38 -0.70
N VAL A 75 -34.26 5.70 0.09
CA VAL A 75 -34.24 6.90 0.92
C VAL A 75 -33.16 7.86 0.45
N TYR A 76 -33.59 9.09 0.13
CA TYR A 76 -32.71 10.20 -0.20
C TYR A 76 -32.77 11.23 0.92
N ASP A 77 -31.77 11.23 1.80
CA ASP A 77 -31.63 12.17 2.91
C ASP A 77 -30.18 12.65 3.09
N ASP A 78 -29.91 13.49 4.09
CA ASP A 78 -28.57 14.01 4.35
C ASP A 78 -27.54 12.90 4.62
N GLU A 79 -27.95 11.76 5.20
CA GLU A 79 -27.06 10.62 5.41
C GLU A 79 -26.75 9.91 4.10
N PHE A 80 -27.71 9.82 3.17
CA PHE A 80 -27.44 9.37 1.81
C PHE A 80 -26.40 10.28 1.12
N ILE A 81 -26.55 11.61 1.22
CA ILE A 81 -25.59 12.55 0.63
C ILE A 81 -24.21 12.38 1.26
N LYS A 82 -24.12 12.32 2.59
CA LYS A 82 -22.85 12.15 3.30
C LYS A 82 -22.11 10.87 2.87
N ARG A 83 -22.81 9.73 2.92
CA ARG A 83 -22.23 8.41 2.62
C ARG A 83 -21.79 8.22 1.17
N ASN A 84 -22.44 8.92 0.24
CA ASN A 84 -22.18 8.73 -1.19
C ASN A 84 -21.36 9.86 -1.84
N PHE A 85 -21.39 11.07 -1.28
CA PHE A 85 -20.79 12.27 -1.90
C PHE A 85 -19.76 13.00 -1.03
N ILE A 86 -19.76 12.84 0.30
CA ILE A 86 -18.88 13.61 1.21
C ILE A 86 -17.78 12.74 1.82
N GLU A 87 -18.13 11.57 2.37
CA GLU A 87 -17.19 10.70 3.11
C GLU A 87 -16.35 9.79 2.19
N LYS A 88 -16.51 9.92 0.87
CA LYS A 88 -15.72 9.16 -0.11
C LYS A 88 -15.05 10.12 -1.07
N ASP A 89 -13.72 10.03 -1.16
CA ASP A 89 -12.91 10.72 -2.17
C ASP A 89 -13.28 10.30 -3.61
N THR A 90 -14.01 9.19 -3.75
CA THR A 90 -14.58 8.70 -5.01
C THR A 90 -16.10 8.60 -4.90
N LEU A 91 -16.81 9.36 -5.73
CA LEU A 91 -18.24 9.20 -5.93
C LEU A 91 -18.51 7.75 -6.34
N LYS A 92 -19.37 7.04 -5.59
CA LYS A 92 -20.01 5.83 -6.13
C LYS A 92 -20.88 6.31 -7.30
N GLY A 93 -20.31 6.28 -8.50
CA GLY A 93 -20.97 6.67 -9.72
C GLY A 93 -22.29 5.92 -9.88
N ILE A 94 -23.19 6.51 -10.65
CA ILE A 94 -24.52 6.03 -11.07
C ILE A 94 -24.42 4.73 -11.91
N PHE A 95 -23.64 3.76 -11.46
CA PHE A 95 -23.39 2.48 -12.10
C PHE A 95 -23.52 1.41 -11.00
N SER A 96 -24.77 0.97 -10.77
CA SER A 96 -25.10 -0.17 -9.89
C SER A 96 -24.72 -1.51 -10.53
N LEU A 97 -23.48 -1.64 -11.01
CA LEU A 97 -22.86 -2.87 -11.49
C LEU A 97 -21.36 -2.71 -11.20
N ASN A 98 -20.81 -3.40 -10.19
CA ASN A 98 -19.39 -3.81 -10.05
C ASN A 98 -18.85 -3.79 -8.60
N GLU A 99 -19.42 -4.59 -7.68
CA GLU A 99 -18.68 -4.96 -6.46
C GLU A 99 -17.33 -5.61 -6.78
N LYS A 100 -17.20 -6.29 -7.94
CA LYS A 100 -15.94 -6.83 -8.46
C LYS A 100 -14.83 -5.78 -8.69
N ASN A 101 -15.15 -4.50 -8.85
CA ASN A 101 -14.12 -3.49 -9.15
C ASN A 101 -13.33 -3.07 -7.90
N LYS A 102 -13.93 -3.09 -6.71
CA LYS A 102 -13.23 -2.70 -5.47
C LYS A 102 -12.06 -3.63 -5.16
N GLU A 103 -12.26 -4.94 -5.29
CA GLU A 103 -11.19 -5.92 -5.11
C GLU A 103 -10.08 -5.78 -6.16
N ILE A 104 -10.43 -5.41 -7.39
CA ILE A 104 -9.47 -5.18 -8.47
C ILE A 104 -8.67 -3.92 -8.18
N ASP A 105 -9.31 -2.84 -7.76
CA ASP A 105 -8.65 -1.58 -7.41
C ASP A 105 -7.70 -1.76 -6.22
N GLU A 106 -8.10 -2.51 -5.19
CA GLU A 106 -7.23 -2.88 -4.06
C GLU A 106 -6.03 -3.71 -4.50
N LYS A 107 -6.22 -4.68 -5.41
CA LYS A 107 -5.12 -5.46 -6.01
C LYS A 107 -4.17 -4.59 -6.84
N ILE A 108 -4.70 -3.62 -7.57
CA ILE A 108 -3.89 -2.67 -8.36
C ILE A 108 -3.02 -1.82 -7.43
N GLU A 109 -3.60 -1.27 -6.36
CA GLU A 109 -2.84 -0.46 -5.39
C GLU A 109 -1.77 -1.28 -4.66
N ALA A 110 -2.09 -2.50 -4.25
CA ALA A 110 -1.10 -3.42 -3.67
C ALA A 110 0.06 -3.70 -4.64
N LYS A 111 -0.25 -3.94 -5.93
CA LYS A 111 0.77 -4.17 -6.96
C LYS A 111 1.63 -2.94 -7.24
N LYS A 112 1.06 -1.73 -7.20
CA LYS A 112 1.85 -0.49 -7.31
C LYS A 112 2.83 -0.34 -6.15
N LEU A 113 2.42 -0.64 -4.92
CA LEU A 113 3.30 -0.62 -3.76
C LEU A 113 4.46 -1.63 -3.90
N GLU A 114 4.18 -2.85 -4.38
CA GLU A 114 5.23 -3.84 -4.67
C GLU A 114 6.24 -3.35 -5.72
N ILE A 115 5.75 -2.68 -6.78
CA ILE A 115 6.60 -2.08 -7.82
C ILE A 115 7.50 -0.99 -7.22
N ASP A 116 6.95 -0.11 -6.39
CA ASP A 116 7.73 0.97 -5.75
C ASP A 116 8.80 0.44 -4.81
N ILE A 117 8.50 -0.60 -4.02
CA ILE A 117 9.49 -1.27 -3.18
C ILE A 117 10.60 -1.88 -4.05
N SER A 118 10.25 -2.56 -5.13
CA SER A 118 11.21 -3.18 -6.05
C SER A 118 12.10 -2.13 -6.72
N ASN A 119 11.54 -1.00 -7.15
CA ASN A 119 12.28 0.11 -7.74
C ASN A 119 13.28 0.72 -6.75
N ASN A 120 12.87 0.90 -5.48
CA ASN A 120 13.77 1.38 -4.43
C ASN A 120 14.92 0.41 -4.15
N TYR A 121 14.65 -0.90 -4.20
CA TYR A 121 15.68 -1.92 -4.05
C TYR A 121 16.68 -1.89 -5.21
N ILE A 122 16.20 -1.81 -6.45
CA ILE A 122 17.05 -1.68 -7.65
C ILE A 122 17.93 -0.43 -7.56
N LYS A 123 17.36 0.70 -7.15
CA LYS A 123 18.12 1.96 -6.95
C LYS A 123 19.26 1.78 -5.94
N THR A 124 18.99 1.08 -4.84
CA THR A 124 20.00 0.78 -3.81
C THR A 124 21.13 -0.10 -4.35
N LEU A 125 20.79 -1.14 -5.10
CA LEU A 125 21.77 -2.03 -5.73
C LEU A 125 22.65 -1.28 -6.74
N ASN A 126 22.06 -0.43 -7.58
CA ASN A 126 22.81 0.36 -8.55
C ASN A 126 23.82 1.30 -7.86
N ASN A 127 23.39 1.99 -6.80
CA ASN A 127 24.29 2.84 -6.02
C ASN A 127 25.46 2.05 -5.41
N ARG A 128 25.19 0.84 -4.92
CA ARG A 128 26.24 -0.04 -4.37
C ARG A 128 27.20 -0.52 -5.45
N SER A 129 26.69 -0.86 -6.64
CA SER A 129 27.53 -1.28 -7.78
C SER A 129 28.50 -0.17 -8.18
N VAL A 130 28.01 1.05 -8.34
CA VAL A 130 28.83 2.23 -8.69
C VAL A 130 29.90 2.47 -7.63
N PHE A 131 29.52 2.46 -6.35
CA PHE A 131 30.48 2.63 -5.24
C PHE A 131 31.59 1.56 -5.25
N LEU A 132 31.25 0.30 -5.53
CA LEU A 132 32.21 -0.79 -5.59
C LEU A 132 33.16 -0.65 -6.78
N GLU A 133 32.67 -0.23 -7.94
CA GLU A 133 33.50 0.05 -9.12
C GLU A 133 34.48 1.18 -8.86
N ASP A 134 34.02 2.28 -8.26
CA ASP A 134 34.88 3.41 -7.89
C ASP A 134 35.93 3.01 -6.85
N THR A 135 35.53 2.24 -5.84
CA THR A 135 36.44 1.74 -4.81
C THR A 135 37.50 0.81 -5.41
N LYS A 136 37.11 -0.08 -6.33
CA LYS A 136 38.03 -0.96 -7.04
C LYS A 136 39.02 -0.15 -7.89
N LEU A 137 38.52 0.82 -8.66
CA LEU A 137 39.35 1.67 -9.49
C LEU A 137 40.37 2.48 -8.65
N TYR A 138 39.94 3.00 -7.50
CA TYR A 138 40.81 3.69 -6.56
C TYR A 138 41.91 2.77 -6.03
N LYS A 139 41.55 1.57 -5.52
CA LYS A 139 42.51 0.59 -5.00
C LYS A 139 43.48 0.09 -6.07
N ASP A 140 43.01 -0.14 -7.29
CA ASP A 140 43.85 -0.51 -8.43
C ASP A 140 44.87 0.58 -8.74
N LYS A 141 44.44 1.86 -8.77
CA LYS A 141 45.37 2.98 -8.97
C LYS A 141 46.39 3.08 -7.84
N ASP A 142 45.96 2.88 -6.61
CA ASP A 142 46.80 2.98 -5.42
C ASP A 142 47.89 1.89 -5.45
N ILE A 143 47.53 0.63 -5.70
CA ILE A 143 48.51 -0.46 -5.81
C ILE A 143 49.46 -0.26 -6.98
N TYR A 144 48.98 0.24 -8.13
CA TYR A 144 49.87 0.57 -9.25
C TYR A 144 50.88 1.65 -8.89
N ASN A 145 50.48 2.66 -8.11
CA ASN A 145 51.37 3.71 -7.64
C ASN A 145 52.41 3.18 -6.66
N ILE A 146 51.98 2.40 -5.66
CA ILE A 146 52.85 1.79 -4.66
C ILE A 146 53.87 0.87 -5.33
N CYS A 147 53.45 -0.05 -6.20
CA CYS A 147 54.38 -0.95 -6.89
C CYS A 147 55.34 -0.20 -7.81
N PHE A 148 54.90 0.90 -8.43
CA PHE A 148 55.78 1.69 -9.30
C PHE A 148 56.80 2.51 -8.51
N SER A 149 56.46 3.03 -7.32
CA SER A 149 57.39 3.80 -6.49
C SER A 149 58.55 2.95 -5.96
N GLN A 150 58.35 1.64 -5.74
CA GLN A 150 59.43 0.72 -5.35
C GLN A 150 60.57 0.64 -6.37
N ARG A 151 60.35 1.04 -7.63
CA ARG A 151 61.39 1.06 -8.65
C ARG A 151 62.52 2.04 -8.32
N ASP A 152 62.25 3.01 -7.45
CA ASP A 152 63.25 3.97 -6.99
C ASP A 152 64.44 3.30 -6.29
N MET A 153 64.24 2.11 -5.71
CA MET A 153 65.31 1.31 -5.11
C MET A 153 66.41 0.91 -6.11
N PHE A 154 66.08 0.83 -7.41
CA PHE A 154 67.02 0.46 -8.46
C PHE A 154 67.71 1.66 -9.12
N LYS A 155 67.41 2.90 -8.70
CA LYS A 155 68.04 4.12 -9.27
C LYS A 155 69.56 4.14 -9.12
N THR A 156 70.10 3.45 -8.12
CA THR A 156 71.54 3.32 -7.86
C THR A 156 72.26 2.38 -8.84
N TYR A 157 71.54 1.66 -9.70
CA TYR A 157 72.08 0.73 -10.68
C TYR A 157 71.88 1.24 -12.13
N PRO A 158 72.71 2.17 -12.62
CA PRO A 158 72.50 2.86 -13.90
C PRO A 158 72.55 1.95 -15.14
N LYS A 159 73.12 0.75 -15.04
CA LYS A 159 73.14 -0.25 -16.12
C LYS A 159 71.88 -1.12 -16.17
N LEU A 160 71.01 -1.06 -15.16
CA LEU A 160 69.78 -1.86 -15.10
C LEU A 160 68.68 -1.21 -15.94
N ASN A 161 68.18 -1.94 -16.95
CA ASN A 161 67.06 -1.49 -17.78
C ASN A 161 65.77 -2.23 -17.38
N LEU A 162 64.89 -1.55 -16.64
CA LEU A 162 63.63 -2.11 -16.17
C LEU A 162 62.50 -1.87 -17.19
N PRO A 163 61.71 -2.90 -17.56
CA PRO A 163 60.61 -2.76 -18.53
C PRO A 163 59.47 -1.87 -18.01
N TYR A 164 58.58 -1.44 -18.92
CA TYR A 164 57.36 -0.64 -18.63
C TYR A 164 57.60 0.70 -17.93
N LYS A 165 58.68 1.41 -18.31
CA LYS A 165 58.99 2.76 -17.83
C LYS A 165 57.83 3.72 -18.15
N GLY A 166 57.23 4.30 -17.10
CA GLY A 166 56.11 5.24 -17.22
C GLY A 166 54.70 4.61 -17.34
N VAL A 167 54.59 3.27 -17.44
CA VAL A 167 53.30 2.59 -17.57
C VAL A 167 53.00 1.73 -16.33
N LYS A 168 52.42 2.37 -15.30
CA LYS A 168 52.24 1.79 -13.95
C LYS A 168 51.45 0.48 -13.93
N LYS A 169 50.34 0.40 -14.69
CA LYS A 169 49.50 -0.80 -14.79
C LYS A 169 50.27 -1.99 -15.39
N LYS A 170 50.92 -1.81 -16.54
CA LYS A 170 51.72 -2.88 -17.18
C LYS A 170 52.91 -3.31 -16.32
N ASN A 171 53.50 -2.38 -15.57
CA ASN A 171 54.53 -2.71 -14.59
C ASN A 171 53.97 -3.66 -13.50
N PHE A 172 52.81 -3.35 -12.93
CA PHE A 172 52.15 -4.21 -11.94
C PHE A 172 51.79 -5.59 -12.50
N GLU A 173 51.16 -5.66 -13.68
CA GLU A 173 50.84 -6.93 -14.36
C GLU A 173 52.08 -7.78 -14.62
N ASN A 174 53.21 -7.14 -14.94
CA ASN A 174 54.48 -7.85 -15.11
C ASN A 174 55.01 -8.39 -13.78
N ILE A 175 54.92 -7.61 -12.70
CA ILE A 175 55.32 -8.05 -11.35
C ILE A 175 54.49 -9.26 -10.90
N LEU A 176 53.17 -9.27 -11.16
CA LEU A 176 52.29 -10.38 -10.83
C LEU A 176 52.72 -11.72 -11.45
N LYS A 177 53.43 -11.72 -12.58
CA LYS A 177 53.95 -12.96 -13.19
C LYS A 177 55.04 -13.62 -12.36
N TYR A 178 55.73 -12.85 -11.52
CA TYR A 178 56.82 -13.32 -10.66
C TYR A 178 56.39 -13.49 -9.21
N ILE A 179 55.23 -12.96 -8.83
CA ILE A 179 54.60 -13.22 -7.54
C ILE A 179 53.76 -14.49 -7.69
N SER A 180 54.27 -15.63 -7.22
CA SER A 180 53.44 -16.80 -7.02
C SER A 180 52.42 -16.51 -5.93
N PHE A 181 51.20 -16.17 -6.32
CA PHE A 181 50.05 -16.29 -5.42
C PHE A 181 49.82 -17.79 -5.25
N GLU A 182 50.29 -18.36 -4.14
CA GLU A 182 49.59 -19.51 -3.59
C GLU A 182 48.16 -19.02 -3.31
N GLU A 183 47.18 -19.48 -4.08
CA GLU A 183 45.77 -19.20 -3.81
C GLU A 183 45.48 -19.74 -2.41
N LYS A 184 45.59 -18.91 -1.38
CA LYS A 184 45.06 -19.25 -0.06
C LYS A 184 43.54 -19.30 -0.19
N ASP A 185 43.05 -20.53 -0.32
CA ASP A 185 41.67 -20.98 -0.27
C ASP A 185 40.67 -19.96 -0.81
N LYS A 186 40.36 -20.07 -2.11
CA LYS A 186 39.13 -19.49 -2.64
C LYS A 186 37.96 -20.12 -1.89
N LYS A 187 37.48 -19.42 -0.87
CA LYS A 187 36.23 -19.72 -0.18
C LYS A 187 35.11 -19.38 -1.15
N ASP A 188 34.58 -20.42 -1.77
CA ASP A 188 33.45 -20.33 -2.66
C ASP A 188 32.14 -20.21 -1.88
N GLU A 189 31.04 -20.06 -2.61
CA GLU A 189 29.69 -19.99 -2.05
C GLU A 189 29.34 -21.23 -1.20
N SER A 190 29.88 -22.40 -1.57
CA SER A 190 29.72 -23.65 -0.83
C SER A 190 30.34 -23.57 0.57
N TYR A 191 31.54 -23.00 0.69
CA TYR A 191 32.19 -22.79 1.99
C TYR A 191 31.35 -21.88 2.91
N PHE A 192 30.79 -20.79 2.36
CA PHE A 192 29.99 -19.86 3.17
C PHE A 192 28.65 -20.45 3.59
N ASN A 193 27.98 -21.19 2.72
CA ASN A 193 26.73 -21.89 3.06
C ASN A 193 26.95 -22.95 4.14
N THR A 194 28.03 -23.73 4.03
CA THR A 194 28.38 -24.75 5.03
C THR A 194 28.58 -24.11 6.41
N LYS A 195 29.35 -23.02 6.45
CA LYS A 195 29.65 -22.32 7.71
C LYS A 195 28.45 -21.58 8.31
N TYR A 196 27.50 -21.15 7.48
CA TYR A 196 26.25 -20.56 7.93
C TYR A 196 25.38 -21.61 8.63
N ASN A 197 25.23 -22.79 8.02
CA ASN A 197 24.45 -23.88 8.61
C ASN A 197 25.07 -24.35 9.95
N GLU A 198 26.39 -24.49 10.04
CA GLU A 198 27.09 -24.87 11.29
C GLU A 198 26.88 -23.89 12.46
N LEU A 199 26.54 -22.62 12.19
CA LEU A 199 26.38 -21.60 13.23
C LEU A 199 24.93 -21.41 13.69
N TYR A 200 23.96 -21.87 12.90
CA TYR A 200 22.55 -21.53 13.08
C TYR A 200 21.59 -22.74 13.04
N GLU A 201 22.10 -23.94 12.72
CA GLU A 201 21.45 -25.23 13.02
C GLU A 201 22.11 -25.90 14.23
#